data_AF-A0A1I5RDW1-F1
#
_entry.id   AF-A0A1I5RDW1-F1
#
_cell.length_a   1.000
_cell.length_b   1.000
_cell.length_c   1.000
_cell.angle_alpha   90.00
_cell.angle_beta   90.00
_cell.angle_gamma   90.00
#
_symmetry.space_group_name_H-M   'P 1'
#
loop_
_entity.id
_entity.type
_entity.pdbx_description
1 polymer ?
#
loop_
_entity_poly.entity_id
_entity_poly.type
_entity_poly.pdbx_seq_one_letter_code
_entity_poly.pdbx_strand_id
1 'polypeptide(L)'
;MTDPAKPTRAPRRDAQARREALIVAAAASFACDGYGVALETIADRAGVGRGTLYRNFRDRGALALAIFSREIDRLEAVLDPAAPIAETIATMVRDGAAASALFTRIAVELHLDDPNFSAFQLLGERLERVVAPLVAGAKARGELDAAVTPDQLVLAMRMAGGLLLPFMDEAQVAARVEAALRMLLDGLRPR
;
A
#
# COMPACT_ATOMS: atom_id res chain seq x y z
N MET A 1 -8.34 -21.20 48.82
CA MET A 1 -7.15 -20.79 48.05
C MET A 1 -7.46 -21.07 46.59
N THR A 2 -8.02 -20.09 45.88
CA THR A 2 -8.51 -20.22 44.50
C THR A 2 -7.42 -19.78 43.53
N ASP A 3 -6.99 -20.72 42.68
CA ASP A 3 -6.02 -20.53 41.61
C ASP A 3 -6.62 -19.68 40.48
N PRO A 4 -6.01 -18.57 40.03
CA PRO A 4 -6.54 -17.77 38.94
C PRO A 4 -6.32 -18.52 37.61
N ALA A 5 -7.43 -18.86 36.95
CA ALA A 5 -7.45 -19.50 35.65
C ALA A 5 -6.57 -18.76 34.63
N LYS A 6 -5.61 -19.47 34.03
CA LYS A 6 -4.78 -19.00 32.91
C LYS A 6 -5.66 -18.49 31.76
N PRO A 7 -5.29 -17.39 31.09
CA PRO A 7 -6.06 -16.88 29.97
C PRO A 7 -6.03 -17.89 28.82
N THR A 8 -7.17 -18.49 28.55
CA THR A 8 -7.40 -19.39 27.41
C THR A 8 -7.07 -18.62 26.14
N ARG A 9 -6.13 -19.17 25.35
CA ARG A 9 -5.67 -18.60 24.08
C ARG A 9 -6.90 -18.35 23.19
N ALA A 10 -7.13 -17.08 22.81
CA ALA A 10 -8.30 -16.71 22.03
C ALA A 10 -8.42 -17.55 20.73
N PRO A 11 -9.64 -17.87 20.27
CA PRO A 11 -9.84 -18.59 19.02
C PRO A 11 -9.09 -17.93 17.86
N ARG A 12 -8.55 -18.74 16.94
CA ARG A 12 -7.76 -18.25 15.78
C ARG A 12 -8.52 -17.20 14.96
N ARG A 13 -9.84 -17.37 14.80
CA ARG A 13 -10.71 -16.43 14.08
C ARG A 13 -10.75 -15.05 14.75
N ASP A 14 -10.83 -15.01 16.08
CA ASP A 14 -10.83 -13.76 16.84
C ASP A 14 -9.46 -13.07 16.82
N ALA A 15 -8.38 -13.86 16.80
CA ALA A 15 -7.03 -13.31 16.67
C ALA A 15 -6.83 -12.62 15.31
N GLN A 16 -7.30 -13.24 14.22
CA GLN A 16 -7.23 -12.64 12.88
C GLN A 16 -8.12 -11.39 12.77
N ALA A 17 -9.34 -11.43 13.31
CA ALA A 17 -10.24 -10.27 13.30
C ALA A 17 -9.65 -9.08 14.06
N ARG A 18 -9.00 -9.31 15.21
CA ARG A 18 -8.30 -8.26 15.96
C ARG A 18 -7.08 -7.72 15.22
N ARG A 19 -6.32 -8.57 14.53
CA ARG A 19 -5.20 -8.14 13.68
C ARG A 19 -5.70 -7.25 12.55
N GLU A 20 -6.78 -7.64 11.88
CA GLU A 20 -7.39 -6.85 10.81
C GLU A 20 -7.92 -5.51 11.33
N ALA A 21 -8.59 -5.50 12.48
CA ALA A 21 -9.07 -4.26 13.11
C ALA A 21 -7.92 -3.28 13.40
N LEU A 22 -6.77 -3.77 13.87
CA LEU A 22 -5.57 -2.97 14.06
C LEU A 22 -5.05 -2.38 12.74
N ILE A 23 -4.98 -3.17 11.66
CA ILE A 23 -4.51 -2.70 10.35
C ILE A 23 -5.43 -1.61 9.80
N VAL A 24 -6.75 -1.81 9.88
CA VAL A 24 -7.75 -0.83 9.44
C VAL A 24 -7.62 0.48 10.23
N ALA A 25 -7.60 0.39 11.57
CA ALA A 25 -7.49 1.57 12.42
C ALA A 25 -6.15 2.30 12.20
N ALA A 26 -5.07 1.56 11.96
CA ALA A 26 -3.76 2.13 11.69
C ALA A 26 -3.74 2.90 10.37
N ALA A 27 -4.27 2.32 9.29
CA ALA A 27 -4.36 2.99 7.99
C ALA A 27 -5.14 4.31 8.09
N ALA A 28 -6.30 4.30 8.75
CA ALA A 28 -7.09 5.50 8.97
C ALA A 28 -6.37 6.54 9.85
N SER A 29 -5.74 6.10 10.93
CA SER A 29 -5.03 7.00 11.85
C SER A 29 -3.82 7.65 11.21
N PHE A 30 -3.05 6.90 10.41
CA PHE A 30 -1.90 7.46 9.70
C PHE A 30 -2.30 8.44 8.60
N ALA A 31 -3.47 8.22 7.97
CA ALA A 31 -4.02 9.14 6.99
C ALA A 31 -4.49 10.46 7.65
N CYS A 32 -5.24 10.38 8.76
CA CYS A 32 -5.83 11.55 9.43
C CYS A 32 -4.84 12.33 10.31
N ASP A 33 -4.09 11.63 11.16
CA ASP A 33 -3.24 12.27 12.19
C ASP A 33 -1.75 12.22 11.86
N GLY A 34 -1.41 11.63 10.71
CA GLY A 34 -0.03 11.43 10.28
C GLY A 34 0.64 10.21 10.89
N TYR A 35 1.84 9.90 10.39
CA TYR A 35 2.56 8.68 10.74
C TYR A 35 3.02 8.64 12.21
N GLY A 36 3.15 9.79 12.87
CA GLY A 36 3.62 9.91 14.26
C GLY A 36 2.60 9.56 15.36
N VAL A 37 1.32 9.34 15.02
CA VAL A 37 0.26 9.03 15.99
C VAL A 37 0.64 7.87 16.93
N ALA A 38 0.31 7.94 18.23
CA ALA A 38 0.68 6.90 19.18
C ALA A 38 0.05 5.54 18.82
N LEU A 39 0.81 4.45 18.93
CA LEU A 39 0.29 3.10 18.64
C LEU A 39 -0.83 2.71 19.61
N GLU A 40 -0.76 3.19 20.85
CA GLU A 40 -1.83 3.05 21.85
C GLU A 40 -3.15 3.67 21.36
N THR A 41 -3.10 4.87 20.78
CA THR A 41 -4.29 5.52 20.22
C THR A 41 -4.88 4.70 19.07
N ILE A 42 -4.05 4.07 18.25
CA ILE A 42 -4.50 3.14 17.20
C ILE A 42 -5.19 1.91 17.82
N ALA A 43 -4.60 1.34 18.87
CA ALA A 43 -5.16 0.18 19.56
C ALA A 43 -6.53 0.49 20.18
N ASP A 44 -6.67 1.66 20.81
CA ASP A 44 -7.93 2.14 21.37
C ASP A 44 -8.99 2.33 20.27
N ARG A 45 -8.63 2.95 19.14
CA ARG A 45 -9.53 3.09 17.97
C ARG A 45 -9.92 1.76 17.34
N ALA A 46 -9.03 0.77 17.39
CA ALA A 46 -9.31 -0.59 16.94
C ALA A 46 -10.17 -1.39 17.93
N GLY A 47 -10.44 -0.88 19.13
CA GLY A 47 -11.09 -1.62 20.21
C GLY A 47 -10.26 -2.82 20.70
N VAL A 48 -8.94 -2.74 20.58
CA VAL A 48 -8.02 -3.85 20.85
C VAL A 48 -7.04 -3.44 21.95
N GLY A 49 -6.90 -4.26 22.98
CA GLY A 49 -5.99 -3.95 24.09
C GLY A 49 -4.50 -3.91 23.67
N ARG A 50 -3.70 -3.05 24.33
CA ARG A 50 -2.26 -2.83 24.07
C ARG A 50 -1.44 -4.12 24.00
N GLY A 51 -1.68 -5.08 24.91
CA GLY A 51 -0.98 -6.37 24.88
C GLY A 51 -1.23 -7.17 23.59
N THR A 52 -2.40 -7.01 22.96
CA THR A 52 -2.71 -7.64 21.68
C THR A 52 -2.04 -6.90 20.52
N LEU A 53 -1.96 -5.57 20.56
CA LEU A 53 -1.19 -4.77 19.60
C LEU A 53 0.27 -5.26 19.54
N TYR A 54 0.98 -5.22 20.67
CA TYR A 54 2.41 -5.55 20.71
C TYR A 54 2.71 -7.03 20.43
N ARG A 55 1.73 -7.93 20.64
CA ARG A 55 1.81 -9.33 20.20
C ARG A 55 1.67 -9.50 18.68
N ASN A 56 0.96 -8.60 18.00
CA ASN A 56 0.74 -8.66 16.55
C ASN A 56 1.76 -7.85 15.75
N PHE A 57 2.24 -6.75 16.32
CA PHE A 57 3.13 -5.79 15.68
C PHE A 57 4.17 -5.32 16.70
N ARG A 58 5.43 -5.65 16.44
CA ARG A 58 6.55 -5.31 17.34
C ARG A 58 6.79 -3.80 17.42
N ASP A 59 6.53 -3.09 16.32
CA ASP A 59 6.82 -1.68 16.13
C ASP A 59 5.87 -1.08 15.07
N ARG A 60 6.01 0.24 14.87
CA ARG A 60 5.23 1.00 13.88
C ARG A 60 5.51 0.58 12.45
N GLY A 61 6.75 0.22 12.12
CA GLY A 61 7.15 -0.25 10.79
C GLY A 61 6.47 -1.57 10.42
N ALA A 62 6.40 -2.52 11.36
CA ALA A 62 5.70 -3.79 11.20
C ALA A 62 4.19 -3.61 10.98
N LEU A 63 3.58 -2.63 11.64
CA LEU A 63 2.18 -2.27 11.41
C LEU A 63 1.98 -1.65 10.02
N ALA A 64 2.88 -0.76 9.61
CA ALA A 64 2.85 -0.17 8.27
C ALA A 64 3.05 -1.21 7.16
N LEU A 65 4.00 -2.13 7.30
CA LEU A 65 4.20 -3.26 6.39
C LEU A 65 2.92 -4.07 6.20
N ALA A 66 2.17 -4.31 7.28
CA ALA A 66 0.92 -5.03 7.21
C ALA A 66 -0.20 -4.27 6.48
N ILE A 67 -0.24 -2.94 6.61
CA ILE A 67 -1.14 -2.09 5.80
C ILE A 67 -0.82 -2.26 4.33
N PHE A 68 0.44 -2.08 3.93
CA PHE A 68 0.82 -2.17 2.52
C PHE A 68 0.64 -3.58 1.94
N SER A 69 0.97 -4.62 2.71
CA SER A 69 0.72 -6.00 2.28
C SER A 69 -0.74 -6.25 1.99
N ARG A 70 -1.64 -5.74 2.83
CA ARG A 70 -3.08 -5.84 2.64
C ARG A 70 -3.58 -5.09 1.40
N GLU A 71 -3.02 -3.92 1.11
CA GLU A 71 -3.38 -3.20 -0.11
C GLU A 71 -2.88 -3.91 -1.38
N ILE A 72 -1.71 -4.56 -1.32
CA ILE A 72 -1.25 -5.43 -2.42
C ILE A 72 -2.18 -6.64 -2.57
N ASP A 73 -2.60 -7.28 -1.48
CA ASP A 73 -3.55 -8.41 -1.52
C ASP A 73 -4.87 -8.00 -2.22
N ARG A 74 -5.37 -6.80 -1.90
CA ARG A 74 -6.58 -6.24 -2.52
C ARG A 74 -6.39 -5.97 -4.00
N LEU A 75 -5.29 -5.32 -4.36
CA LEU A 75 -4.95 -5.04 -5.74
C LEU A 75 -4.86 -6.33 -6.55
N GLU A 76 -4.12 -7.33 -6.05
CA GLU A 76 -3.97 -8.64 -6.67
C GLU A 76 -5.31 -9.33 -6.90
N ALA A 77 -6.28 -9.17 -5.99
CA ALA A 77 -7.60 -9.78 -6.11
C ALA A 77 -8.51 -9.13 -7.18
N VAL A 78 -8.28 -7.85 -7.52
CA VAL A 78 -9.15 -7.09 -8.43
C VAL A 78 -8.48 -6.76 -9.76
N LEU A 79 -7.17 -6.96 -9.88
CA LEU A 79 -6.41 -6.63 -11.07
C LEU A 79 -6.78 -7.57 -12.23
N ASP A 80 -7.33 -6.99 -13.29
CA ASP A 80 -7.55 -7.67 -14.56
C ASP A 80 -6.41 -7.34 -15.55
N PRO A 81 -5.56 -8.31 -15.93
CA PRO A 81 -4.50 -8.10 -16.92
C PRO A 81 -5.01 -7.70 -18.32
N ALA A 82 -6.27 -7.98 -18.63
CA ALA A 82 -6.89 -7.64 -19.89
C ALA A 82 -7.44 -6.19 -19.94
N ALA A 83 -7.55 -5.52 -18.80
CA ALA A 83 -8.09 -4.17 -18.72
C ALA A 83 -7.18 -3.12 -19.39
N PRO A 84 -7.74 -2.03 -19.95
CA PRO A 84 -6.97 -0.93 -20.54
C PRO A 84 -6.02 -0.29 -19.51
N ILE A 85 -4.73 -0.20 -19.84
CA ILE A 85 -3.71 0.15 -18.86
C ILE A 85 -3.90 1.55 -18.26
N ALA A 86 -4.34 2.53 -19.06
CA ALA A 86 -4.52 3.90 -18.59
C ALA A 86 -5.60 4.01 -17.51
N GLU A 87 -6.74 3.34 -17.70
CA GLU A 87 -7.84 3.32 -16.74
C GLU A 87 -7.47 2.55 -15.46
N THR A 88 -6.77 1.42 -15.63
CA THR A 88 -6.28 0.63 -14.52
C THR A 88 -5.29 1.43 -13.67
N ILE A 89 -4.29 2.10 -14.28
CA ILE A 89 -3.33 2.91 -13.50
C ILE A 89 -4.02 4.09 -12.83
N ALA A 90 -4.92 4.80 -13.52
CA ALA A 90 -5.65 5.92 -12.92
C ALA A 90 -6.43 5.48 -11.67
N THR A 91 -7.07 4.31 -11.73
CA THR A 91 -7.77 3.71 -10.59
C THR A 91 -6.80 3.30 -9.49
N MET A 92 -5.70 2.62 -9.82
CA MET A 92 -4.71 2.20 -8.83
C MET A 92 -4.03 3.38 -8.13
N VAL A 93 -3.76 4.48 -8.84
CA VAL A 93 -3.18 5.68 -8.22
C VAL A 93 -4.20 6.37 -7.32
N ARG A 94 -5.47 6.42 -7.71
CA ARG A 94 -6.55 6.98 -6.88
C ARG A 94 -6.79 6.14 -5.62
N ASP A 95 -6.90 4.83 -5.76
CA ASP A 95 -7.23 3.95 -4.64
C ASP A 95 -5.99 3.70 -3.74
N GLY A 96 -4.80 3.65 -4.36
CA GLY A 96 -3.51 3.51 -3.69
C GLY A 96 -2.89 4.83 -3.24
N ALA A 97 -3.62 5.94 -3.36
CA ALA A 97 -3.21 7.29 -3.03
C ALA A 97 -2.66 7.42 -1.60
N ALA A 98 -3.50 7.06 -0.63
CA ALA A 98 -3.16 7.09 0.80
C ALA A 98 -1.96 6.18 1.12
N ALA A 99 -1.93 4.98 0.53
CA ALA A 99 -0.82 4.06 0.68
C ALA A 99 0.49 4.66 0.12
N SER A 100 0.46 5.24 -1.07
CA SER A 100 1.66 5.86 -1.68
C SER A 100 2.20 7.04 -0.88
N ALA A 101 1.30 7.88 -0.33
CA ALA A 101 1.67 8.98 0.55
C ALA A 101 2.29 8.47 1.87
N LEU A 102 1.71 7.44 2.47
CA LEU A 102 2.28 6.79 3.66
C LEU A 102 3.64 6.15 3.36
N PHE A 103 3.76 5.45 2.23
CA PHE A 103 5.02 4.81 1.82
C PHE A 103 6.12 5.86 1.66
N THR A 104 5.82 7.01 1.06
CA THR A 104 6.78 8.11 0.89
C THR A 104 7.25 8.66 2.24
N ARG A 105 6.33 8.93 3.17
CA ARG A 105 6.68 9.42 4.52
C ARG A 105 7.54 8.40 5.28
N ILE A 106 7.17 7.12 5.18
CA ILE A 106 7.90 6.03 5.82
C ILE A 106 9.28 5.87 5.18
N ALA A 107 9.40 5.96 3.86
CA ALA A 107 10.67 5.85 3.16
C ALA A 107 11.67 6.97 3.55
N VAL A 108 11.18 8.16 3.91
CA VAL A 108 12.02 9.25 4.45
C VAL A 108 12.52 8.95 5.86
N GLU A 109 11.73 8.25 6.67
CA GLU A 109 12.07 7.88 8.05
C GLU A 109 12.83 6.55 8.16
N LEU A 110 12.73 5.68 7.15
CA LEU A 110 13.44 4.40 7.08
C LEU A 110 14.92 4.62 6.83
N HIS A 111 15.73 4.23 7.81
CA HIS A 111 17.18 4.21 7.66
C HIS A 111 17.61 2.87 7.03
N LEU A 112 18.76 2.86 6.35
CA LEU A 112 19.29 1.64 5.69
C LEU A 112 19.55 0.49 6.66
N ASP A 113 19.74 0.79 7.95
CA ASP A 113 19.94 -0.15 9.05
C ASP A 113 18.65 -0.50 9.82
N ASP A 114 17.48 0.01 9.40
CA ASP A 114 16.20 -0.34 10.00
C ASP A 114 15.87 -1.83 9.76
N PRO A 115 15.51 -2.61 10.80
CA PRO A 115 15.15 -4.02 10.66
C PRO A 115 13.95 -4.31 9.73
N ASN A 116 13.17 -3.29 9.35
CA ASN A 116 12.05 -3.39 8.42
C ASN A 116 12.45 -3.03 6.97
N PHE A 117 13.62 -2.42 6.74
CA PHE A 117 14.03 -1.94 5.41
C PHE A 117 13.95 -3.03 4.34
N SER A 118 14.53 -4.20 4.59
CA SER A 118 14.46 -5.35 3.66
C SER A 118 13.04 -5.86 3.44
N ALA A 119 12.18 -5.80 4.46
CA ALA A 119 10.79 -6.21 4.32
C ALA A 119 10.01 -5.23 3.43
N PHE A 120 10.31 -3.94 3.48
CA PHE A 120 9.74 -2.95 2.55
C PHE A 120 10.21 -3.16 1.11
N GLN A 121 11.48 -3.53 0.90
CA GLN A 121 11.99 -3.87 -0.43
C GLN A 121 11.27 -5.09 -1.02
N LEU A 122 11.18 -6.18 -0.26
CA LEU A 122 10.44 -7.40 -0.67
C LEU A 122 8.96 -7.10 -0.99
N LEU A 123 8.38 -6.14 -0.28
CA LEU A 123 7.02 -5.71 -0.54
C LEU A 123 6.90 -4.94 -1.88
N GLY A 124 7.90 -4.13 -2.22
CA GLY A 124 8.02 -3.49 -3.52
C GLY A 124 8.12 -4.50 -4.65
N GLU A 125 9.03 -5.46 -4.53
CA GLU A 125 9.19 -6.56 -5.50
C GLU A 125 7.90 -7.39 -5.65
N ARG A 126 7.14 -7.57 -4.57
CA ARG A 126 5.83 -8.22 -4.63
C ARG A 126 4.84 -7.41 -5.46
N LEU A 127 4.75 -6.10 -5.24
CA LEU A 127 3.87 -5.23 -6.03
C LEU A 127 4.25 -5.25 -7.52
N GLU A 128 5.55 -5.25 -7.84
CA GLU A 128 6.04 -5.38 -9.22
C GLU A 128 5.56 -6.69 -9.88
N ARG A 129 5.64 -7.82 -9.16
CA ARG A 129 5.12 -9.10 -9.65
C ARG A 129 3.60 -9.08 -9.87
N VAL A 130 2.85 -8.41 -9.00
CA VAL A 130 1.39 -8.27 -9.14
C VAL A 130 1.03 -7.48 -10.40
N VAL A 131 1.75 -6.40 -10.73
CA VAL A 131 1.44 -5.58 -11.91
C VAL A 131 2.06 -6.10 -13.22
N ALA A 132 3.01 -7.04 -13.16
CA ALA A 132 3.68 -7.56 -14.33
C ALA A 132 2.74 -8.16 -15.42
N PRO A 133 1.67 -8.91 -15.07
CA PRO A 133 0.70 -9.38 -16.06
C PRO A 133 -0.05 -8.25 -16.77
N LEU A 134 -0.40 -7.16 -16.05
CA LEU A 134 -1.03 -5.98 -16.65
C LEU A 134 -0.10 -5.34 -17.70
N VAL A 135 1.17 -5.17 -17.34
CA VAL A 135 2.20 -4.63 -18.26
C VAL A 135 2.34 -5.51 -19.50
N ALA A 136 2.39 -6.84 -19.32
CA ALA A 136 2.49 -7.77 -20.43
C ALA A 136 1.25 -7.72 -21.35
N GLY A 137 0.05 -7.66 -20.76
CA GLY A 137 -1.21 -7.53 -21.51
C GLY A 137 -1.28 -6.23 -22.31
N ALA A 138 -0.91 -5.11 -21.69
CA ALA A 138 -0.87 -3.80 -22.34
C ALA A 138 0.11 -3.75 -23.53
N LYS A 139 1.29 -4.36 -23.38
CA LYS A 139 2.26 -4.52 -24.48
C LYS A 139 1.69 -5.34 -25.63
N ALA A 140 1.05 -6.46 -25.34
CA ALA A 140 0.44 -7.31 -26.36
C ALA A 140 -0.67 -6.60 -27.15
N ARG A 141 -1.35 -5.61 -26.53
CA ARG A 141 -2.38 -4.77 -27.16
C ARG A 141 -1.83 -3.49 -27.82
N GLY A 142 -0.52 -3.24 -27.73
CA GLY A 142 0.10 -2.02 -28.27
C GLY A 142 -0.22 -0.74 -27.48
N GLU A 143 -0.67 -0.87 -26.23
CA GLU A 143 -0.96 0.27 -25.35
C GLU A 143 0.31 0.82 -24.68
N LEU A 144 1.36 -0.01 -24.56
CA LEU A 144 2.59 0.31 -23.86
C LEU A 144 3.81 -0.08 -24.71
N ASP A 145 4.85 0.75 -24.67
CA ASP A 145 6.12 0.46 -25.34
C ASP A 145 6.81 -0.79 -24.77
N ALA A 146 7.51 -1.52 -25.64
CA ALA A 146 8.17 -2.77 -25.30
C ALA A 146 9.26 -2.63 -24.23
N ALA A 147 9.88 -1.45 -24.11
CA ALA A 147 10.92 -1.16 -23.14
C ALA A 147 10.40 -0.90 -21.73
N VAL A 148 9.11 -0.59 -21.56
CA VAL A 148 8.57 -0.26 -20.23
C VAL A 148 8.54 -1.49 -19.33
N THR A 149 9.08 -1.37 -18.13
CA THR A 149 9.15 -2.48 -17.16
C THR A 149 8.12 -2.33 -16.02
N PRO A 150 7.77 -3.42 -15.33
CA PRO A 150 6.87 -3.35 -14.16
C PRO A 150 7.39 -2.44 -13.04
N ASP A 151 8.70 -2.42 -12.78
CA ASP A 151 9.31 -1.54 -11.77
C ASP A 151 9.18 -0.06 -12.13
N GLN A 152 9.33 0.30 -13.42
CA GLN A 152 9.10 1.67 -13.90
C GLN A 152 7.64 2.08 -13.71
N LEU A 153 6.69 1.18 -13.94
CA LEU A 153 5.29 1.44 -13.70
C LEU A 153 5.01 1.67 -12.19
N VAL A 154 5.53 0.81 -11.32
CA VAL A 154 5.39 0.96 -9.86
C VAL A 154 6.02 2.26 -9.39
N LEU A 155 7.19 2.63 -9.90
CA LEU A 155 7.85 3.89 -9.60
C LEU A 155 6.99 5.09 -10.02
N ALA A 156 6.42 5.07 -11.23
CA ALA A 156 5.52 6.12 -11.70
C ALA A 156 4.28 6.27 -10.81
N MET A 157 3.66 5.16 -10.41
CA MET A 157 2.52 5.17 -9.48
C MET A 157 2.87 5.78 -8.13
N ARG A 158 4.03 5.41 -7.55
CA ARG A 158 4.51 5.94 -6.27
C ARG A 158 4.77 7.44 -6.34
N MET A 159 5.41 7.90 -7.42
CA MET A 159 5.64 9.34 -7.63
C MET A 159 4.31 10.09 -7.74
N ALA A 160 3.35 9.57 -8.50
CA ALA A 160 2.05 10.21 -8.64
C ALA A 160 1.27 10.29 -7.32
N GLY A 161 1.17 9.18 -6.58
CA GLY A 161 0.47 9.17 -5.29
C GLY A 161 1.21 9.95 -4.21
N GLY A 162 2.53 9.83 -4.12
CA GLY A 162 3.33 10.47 -3.07
C GLY A 162 3.50 11.98 -3.23
N LEU A 163 3.61 12.47 -4.48
CA LEU A 163 3.93 13.87 -4.76
C LEU A 163 2.72 14.75 -5.08
N LEU A 164 1.60 14.19 -5.57
CA LEU A 164 0.47 15.00 -6.04
C LEU A 164 -0.60 15.25 -4.96
N LEU A 165 -0.93 14.25 -4.13
CA LEU A 165 -1.99 14.35 -3.12
C LEU A 165 -1.80 15.42 -2.04
N PRO A 166 -0.59 15.75 -1.58
CA PRO A 166 -0.43 16.83 -0.60
C PRO A 166 -0.82 18.21 -1.15
N PHE A 167 -0.92 18.35 -2.48
CA PHE A 167 -1.13 19.64 -3.15
C PHE A 167 -2.41 19.68 -4.01
N MET A 168 -3.13 18.56 -4.15
CA MET A 168 -4.24 18.40 -5.09
C MET A 168 -5.32 17.46 -4.54
N ASP A 169 -6.57 17.70 -4.94
CA ASP A 169 -7.68 16.79 -4.63
C ASP A 169 -7.66 15.53 -5.52
N GLU A 170 -8.45 14.51 -5.17
CA GLU A 170 -8.47 13.21 -5.87
C GLU A 170 -8.82 13.34 -7.37
N ALA A 171 -9.69 14.28 -7.74
CA ALA A 171 -10.09 14.49 -9.13
C ALA A 171 -8.95 15.12 -9.94
N GLN A 172 -8.23 16.07 -9.35
CA GLN A 172 -7.05 16.70 -9.93
C GLN A 172 -5.88 15.71 -10.08
N VAL A 173 -5.67 14.84 -9.08
CA VAL A 173 -4.66 13.76 -9.16
C VAL A 173 -5.01 12.81 -10.30
N ALA A 174 -6.25 12.35 -10.38
CA ALA A 174 -6.68 11.45 -11.47
C ALA A 174 -6.46 12.08 -12.85
N ALA A 175 -6.86 13.35 -13.04
CA ALA A 175 -6.66 14.06 -14.31
C ALA A 175 -5.18 14.29 -14.65
N ARG A 176 -4.34 14.60 -13.65
CA ARG A 176 -2.88 14.79 -13.84
C ARG A 176 -2.17 13.48 -14.13
N VAL A 177 -2.55 12.40 -13.46
CA VAL A 177 -2.05 11.04 -13.72
C VAL A 177 -2.43 10.62 -15.12
N GLU A 178 -3.70 10.79 -15.50
CA GLU A 178 -4.17 10.45 -16.83
C GLU A 178 -3.45 11.26 -17.92
N ALA A 179 -3.24 12.56 -17.69
CA ALA A 179 -2.49 13.43 -18.61
C ALA A 179 -0.99 13.06 -18.67
N ALA A 180 -0.36 12.74 -17.53
CA ALA A 180 1.04 12.32 -17.47
C ALA A 180 1.25 10.94 -18.11
N LEU A 181 0.31 10.01 -17.89
CA LEU A 181 0.28 8.71 -18.56
C LEU A 181 0.04 8.87 -20.05
N ARG A 182 -0.92 9.69 -20.50
CA ARG A 182 -1.07 10.00 -21.92
C ARG A 182 0.22 10.57 -22.50
N MET A 183 0.88 11.50 -21.82
CA MET A 183 2.17 12.05 -22.26
C MET A 183 3.28 11.00 -22.31
N LEU A 184 3.38 10.12 -21.32
CA LEU A 184 4.35 9.03 -21.27
C LEU A 184 4.06 7.96 -22.34
N LEU A 185 2.80 7.58 -22.51
CA LEU A 185 2.36 6.57 -23.49
C LEU A 185 2.42 7.10 -24.93
N ASP A 186 2.02 8.35 -25.16
CA ASP A 186 2.13 9.01 -26.48
C ASP A 186 3.58 9.38 -26.81
N GLY A 187 4.41 9.67 -25.81
CA GLY A 187 5.85 9.93 -25.97
C GLY A 187 6.70 8.67 -26.18
N LEU A 188 6.18 7.49 -25.83
CA LEU A 188 6.82 6.17 -25.99
C LEU A 188 6.25 5.35 -27.15
N ARG A 189 5.22 5.83 -27.86
CA ARG A 189 4.74 5.16 -29.07
C ARG A 189 5.85 5.19 -30.14
N PRO A 190 6.26 4.03 -30.70
CA PRO A 190 7.20 4.03 -31.81
C PRO A 190 6.58 4.80 -32.97
N ARG A 191 7.34 5.74 -33.53
CA ARG A 191 6.99 6.40 -34.79
C ARG A 191 7.13 5.44 -35.96
#